data_AF-A0A5F2H6Y2-F1
#
_entry.id   AF-A0A5F2H6Y2-F1
#
_cell.length_a   1.000
_cell.length_b   1.000
_cell.length_c   1.000
_cell.angle_alpha   90.00
_cell.angle_beta   90.00
_cell.angle_gamma   90.00
#
_symmetry.space_group_name_H-M   'P 1'
#
loop_
_entity.id
_entity.type
_entity.pdbx_description
1 polymer ?
#
loop_
_entity_poly.entity_id
_entity_poly.type
_entity_poly.pdbx_seq_one_letter_code
_entity_poly.pdbx_strand_id
1 'polypeptide(L)'
;MSGVADVDCSLGPSLQTKLVNLSAGFCAFTVVVYQAWFMPFSLPLFTGRDGYLRLVLYALYGVVLIVSLAVVVTRRDVRKAILPLAIGAAIAVVPIALHPIGIVNRSYLTTLALGGSAITLMLAFAPPIVLRLSASVTALNAIACFLDVLFTHGFTTTVGRAAGLAVNPNVAAAGLLLGGAASYRAVPKEWRPGFLVLVGGALAITLSRSTILAAVATVFLPSTVGIWQYYRAARRFRIDTAAWMRALAVAVVLLLVTSVALTTNRYFRAAISQSFAGVLSVNTDLSEAGEAVDTSLARAAAPIGHPPQTNDASPLSIEPPELASSRSGPALSEESLPGDVASPPKASPSASGAARIQALSERLTGESKRNSISARALFLERGLLAYRTGGFFGRGLEEAHVFVPHNTFVLFAIAFGHIGWLVPLGFLVFAFSLVRDAEDLPLGVALSGVMLTSHDVLLTPSLFIPVAIGIGSMLAAKTNPSRSREAYSSFVFGIGGGVGLFAAASVVLLISPPTGVDLTANPLYFMLLGTVVAWAVATLYFFCRSRRSGPGA
;
A
#
# COMPACT_ATOMS: atom_id res chain seq x y z
N MET A 1 -38.84 16.69 -34.94
CA MET A 1 -37.94 15.54 -35.18
C MET A 1 -36.60 15.91 -34.58
N SER A 2 -36.02 15.30 -33.55
CA SER A 2 -36.24 14.03 -32.86
C SER A 2 -36.40 14.25 -31.35
N GLY A 3 -37.48 13.73 -30.78
CA GLY A 3 -37.60 13.56 -29.34
C GLY A 3 -36.88 12.28 -28.96
N VAL A 4 -35.73 12.38 -28.32
CA VAL A 4 -35.12 11.25 -27.61
C VAL A 4 -35.96 11.05 -26.36
N ALA A 5 -36.82 10.04 -26.38
CA ALA A 5 -37.45 9.53 -25.18
C ALA A 5 -36.35 9.07 -24.23
N ASP A 6 -36.09 9.86 -23.18
CA ASP A 6 -35.27 9.47 -22.03
C ASP A 6 -36.07 8.37 -21.32
N VAL A 7 -35.78 7.11 -21.67
CA VAL A 7 -36.35 5.95 -21.02
C VAL A 7 -35.80 5.94 -19.59
N ASP A 8 -36.55 6.55 -18.67
CA ASP A 8 -36.38 6.37 -17.25
C ASP A 8 -36.64 4.89 -16.91
N CYS A 9 -35.61 4.06 -17.00
CA CYS A 9 -35.55 2.80 -16.28
C CYS A 9 -35.42 3.09 -14.77
N SER A 10 -36.39 3.78 -14.18
CA SER A 10 -36.50 3.88 -12.73
C SER A 10 -37.01 2.53 -12.22
N LEU A 11 -36.07 1.67 -11.81
CA LEU A 11 -36.40 0.48 -11.04
C LEU A 11 -37.24 0.86 -9.81
N GLY A 12 -38.23 0.03 -9.47
CA GLY A 12 -39.17 0.34 -8.40
C GLY A 12 -38.49 0.71 -7.07
N PRO A 13 -39.10 1.58 -6.24
CA PRO A 13 -38.51 2.12 -5.01
C PRO A 13 -38.04 1.06 -4.01
N SER A 14 -38.62 -0.16 -4.07
CA SER A 14 -38.21 -1.31 -3.26
C SER A 14 -36.82 -1.84 -3.63
N LEU A 15 -36.45 -1.86 -4.91
CA LEU A 15 -35.17 -2.38 -5.37
C LEU A 15 -34.03 -1.39 -5.08
N GLN A 16 -34.30 -0.09 -5.23
CA GLN A 16 -33.34 0.96 -4.86
C GLN A 16 -32.99 0.90 -3.36
N THR A 17 -33.99 0.70 -2.50
CA THR A 17 -33.78 0.55 -1.06
C THR A 17 -32.94 -0.69 -0.73
N LYS A 18 -33.22 -1.84 -1.36
CA LYS A 18 -32.43 -3.06 -1.20
C LYS A 18 -30.97 -2.86 -1.65
N LEU A 19 -30.74 -2.18 -2.77
CA LEU A 19 -29.39 -1.90 -3.26
C LEU A 19 -28.60 -1.01 -2.30
N VAL A 20 -29.23 0.03 -1.72
CA VAL A 20 -28.57 0.89 -0.73
C VAL A 20 -28.21 0.08 0.53
N ASN A 21 -29.09 -0.81 0.99
CA ASN A 21 -28.84 -1.66 2.14
C ASN A 21 -27.65 -2.61 1.89
N LEU A 22 -27.64 -3.32 0.75
CA LEU A 22 -26.53 -4.18 0.34
C LEU A 22 -25.23 -3.40 0.21
N SER A 23 -25.29 -2.21 -0.40
CA SER A 23 -24.12 -1.35 -0.60
C SER A 23 -23.48 -0.95 0.72
N ALA A 24 -24.29 -0.61 1.72
CA ALA A 24 -23.80 -0.25 3.04
C ALA A 24 -23.03 -1.41 3.71
N GLY A 25 -23.59 -2.63 3.66
CA GLY A 25 -22.96 -3.82 4.22
C GLY A 25 -21.66 -4.20 3.51
N PHE A 26 -21.68 -4.27 2.17
CA PHE A 26 -20.49 -4.61 1.40
C PHE A 26 -19.41 -3.52 1.48
N CYS A 27 -19.78 -2.24 1.54
CA CYS A 27 -18.82 -1.15 1.74
C CYS A 27 -18.09 -1.34 3.08
N ALA A 28 -18.83 -1.49 4.18
CA ALA A 28 -18.24 -1.71 5.50
C ALA A 28 -17.34 -2.95 5.53
N PHE A 29 -17.82 -4.05 4.95
CA PHE A 29 -17.07 -5.30 4.83
C PHE A 29 -15.74 -5.08 4.09
N THR A 30 -15.76 -4.43 2.92
CA THR A 30 -14.56 -4.14 2.13
C THR A 30 -13.58 -3.27 2.92
N VAL A 31 -14.05 -2.23 3.62
CA VAL A 31 -13.19 -1.39 4.47
C VAL A 31 -12.52 -2.23 5.55
N VAL A 32 -13.29 -2.98 6.34
CA VAL A 32 -12.73 -3.78 7.45
C VAL A 32 -11.74 -4.82 6.93
N VAL A 33 -12.11 -5.59 5.91
CA VAL A 33 -11.30 -6.73 5.46
C VAL A 33 -10.00 -6.30 4.76
N TYR A 34 -10.05 -5.26 3.94
CA TYR A 34 -8.88 -4.82 3.17
C TYR A 34 -8.10 -3.71 3.88
N GLN A 35 -8.73 -2.67 4.42
CA GLN A 35 -8.00 -1.59 5.08
C GLN A 35 -7.40 -2.03 6.43
N ALA A 36 -8.02 -2.97 7.15
CA ALA A 36 -7.45 -3.51 8.40
C ALA A 36 -6.41 -4.62 8.16
N TRP A 37 -6.07 -4.93 6.90
CA TRP A 37 -5.12 -5.98 6.53
C TRP A 37 -5.51 -7.41 6.94
N PHE A 38 -6.76 -7.64 7.34
CA PHE A 38 -7.24 -8.97 7.75
C PHE A 38 -7.09 -10.01 6.63
N MET A 39 -7.42 -9.65 5.39
CA MET A 39 -7.31 -10.58 4.26
C MET A 39 -5.85 -10.87 3.88
N PRO A 40 -4.97 -9.89 3.63
CA PRO A 40 -3.56 -10.18 3.36
C PRO A 40 -2.87 -10.98 4.47
N PHE A 41 -3.19 -10.68 5.73
CA PHE A 41 -2.62 -11.38 6.89
C PHE A 41 -3.07 -12.84 6.97
N SER A 42 -4.33 -13.12 6.64
CA SER A 42 -4.87 -14.48 6.64
C SER A 42 -4.59 -15.26 5.35
N LEU A 43 -4.18 -14.59 4.26
CA LEU A 43 -3.97 -15.19 2.95
C LEU A 43 -3.02 -16.40 2.94
N PRO A 44 -1.87 -16.40 3.67
CA PRO A 44 -0.97 -17.55 3.75
C PRO A 44 -1.61 -18.84 4.30
N LEU A 45 -2.72 -18.73 5.04
CA LEU A 45 -3.48 -19.88 5.54
C LEU A 45 -4.26 -20.58 4.44
N PHE A 46 -4.60 -19.83 3.39
CA PHE A 46 -5.48 -20.28 2.31
C PHE A 46 -4.68 -20.70 1.07
N THR A 47 -3.38 -20.41 1.06
CA THR A 47 -2.45 -20.91 0.05
C THR A 47 -2.05 -22.35 0.37
N GLY A 48 -2.77 -23.30 -0.22
CA GLY A 48 -2.32 -24.70 -0.33
C GLY A 48 -3.23 -25.78 0.26
N ARG A 49 -4.28 -25.43 1.03
CA ARG A 49 -5.15 -26.44 1.67
C ARG A 49 -6.60 -26.50 1.18
N ASP A 50 -7.27 -25.38 0.87
CA ASP A 50 -8.73 -25.41 0.59
C ASP A 50 -9.17 -24.61 -0.65
N GLY A 51 -9.44 -25.32 -1.77
CA GLY A 51 -10.02 -24.72 -2.98
C GLY A 51 -11.38 -24.06 -2.75
N TYR A 52 -12.18 -24.57 -1.81
CA TYR A 52 -13.49 -24.05 -1.44
C TYR A 52 -13.43 -22.64 -0.84
N LEU A 53 -12.46 -22.37 0.03
CA LEU A 53 -12.38 -21.06 0.67
C LEU A 53 -11.91 -19.98 -0.31
N ARG A 54 -11.00 -20.33 -1.21
CA ARG A 54 -10.61 -19.46 -2.32
C ARG A 54 -11.82 -19.14 -3.22
N LEU A 55 -12.66 -20.13 -3.50
CA LEU A 55 -13.92 -19.94 -4.23
C LEU A 55 -14.86 -18.99 -3.49
N VAL A 56 -15.04 -19.14 -2.17
CA VAL A 56 -15.88 -18.26 -1.35
C VAL A 56 -15.38 -16.81 -1.39
N LEU A 57 -14.07 -16.60 -1.28
CA LEU A 57 -13.46 -15.27 -1.35
C LEU A 57 -13.64 -14.63 -2.73
N TYR A 58 -13.46 -15.39 -3.81
CA TYR A 58 -13.72 -14.90 -5.17
C TYR A 58 -15.21 -14.64 -5.41
N ALA A 59 -16.10 -15.47 -4.89
CA ALA A 59 -17.54 -15.25 -4.97
C ALA A 59 -17.93 -13.96 -4.24
N LEU A 60 -17.38 -13.72 -3.05
CA LEU A 60 -17.61 -12.51 -2.28
C LEU A 60 -17.12 -11.25 -3.01
N TYR A 61 -15.94 -11.33 -3.62
CA TYR A 61 -15.43 -10.27 -4.48
C TYR A 61 -16.33 -10.03 -5.70
N GLY A 62 -16.78 -11.10 -6.37
CA GLY A 62 -17.72 -11.03 -7.47
C GLY A 62 -19.04 -10.37 -7.07
N VAL A 63 -19.57 -10.67 -5.89
CA VAL A 63 -20.79 -10.04 -5.35
C VAL A 63 -20.59 -8.54 -5.12
N VAL A 64 -19.45 -8.12 -4.54
CA VAL A 64 -19.12 -6.70 -4.35
C VAL A 64 -19.12 -5.95 -5.69
N LEU A 65 -18.55 -6.56 -6.74
CA LEU A 65 -18.55 -5.99 -8.10
C LEU A 65 -19.95 -5.92 -8.70
N ILE A 66 -20.73 -7.00 -8.61
CA ILE A 66 -22.10 -7.05 -9.14
C ILE A 66 -22.98 -5.99 -8.49
N VAL A 67 -22.92 -5.86 -7.16
CA VAL A 67 -23.69 -4.84 -6.42
C VAL A 67 -23.24 -3.43 -6.83
N SER A 68 -21.92 -3.20 -6.97
CA SER A 68 -21.39 -1.91 -7.43
C SER A 68 -21.87 -1.56 -8.84
N LEU A 69 -21.82 -2.52 -9.77
CA LEU A 69 -22.31 -2.33 -11.13
C LEU A 69 -23.81 -2.04 -11.14
N ALA A 70 -24.60 -2.77 -10.36
CA ALA A 70 -26.04 -2.53 -10.21
C ALA A 70 -26.30 -1.10 -9.70
N VAL A 71 -25.54 -0.62 -8.71
CA VAL A 71 -25.63 0.77 -8.25
C VAL A 71 -25.33 1.76 -9.37
N VAL A 72 -24.25 1.58 -10.14
CA VAL A 72 -23.90 2.48 -11.26
C VAL A 72 -25.01 2.51 -12.32
N VAL A 73 -25.62 1.36 -12.63
CA VAL A 73 -26.71 1.28 -13.61
C VAL A 73 -27.97 1.96 -13.10
N THR A 74 -28.33 1.74 -11.83
CA THR A 74 -29.59 2.21 -11.24
C THR A 74 -29.56 3.67 -10.78
N ARG A 75 -28.43 4.17 -10.29
CA ARG A 75 -28.31 5.52 -9.70
C ARG A 75 -27.60 6.49 -10.63
N ARG A 76 -28.39 7.34 -11.30
CA ARG A 76 -27.89 8.38 -12.22
C ARG A 76 -26.91 9.36 -11.55
N ASP A 77 -27.12 9.70 -10.29
CA ASP A 77 -26.26 10.61 -9.52
C ASP A 77 -24.88 10.00 -9.24
N VAL A 78 -24.85 8.73 -8.81
CA VAL A 78 -23.60 7.98 -8.60
C VAL A 78 -22.88 7.76 -9.92
N ARG A 79 -23.61 7.40 -10.99
CA ARG A 79 -23.06 7.23 -12.34
C ARG A 79 -22.35 8.47 -12.84
N LYS A 80 -22.97 9.65 -12.72
CA LYS A 80 -22.36 10.92 -13.13
C LYS A 80 -21.10 11.24 -12.33
N ALA A 81 -21.07 10.95 -11.04
CA ALA A 81 -19.91 11.19 -10.19
C ALA A 81 -18.73 10.26 -10.52
N ILE A 82 -19.00 9.01 -10.91
CA ILE A 82 -17.99 7.98 -11.16
C ILE A 82 -17.51 7.96 -12.61
N LEU A 83 -18.32 8.42 -13.56
CA LEU A 83 -17.97 8.43 -14.99
C LEU A 83 -16.54 8.90 -15.31
N PRO A 84 -16.04 10.05 -14.81
CA PRO A 84 -14.67 10.47 -15.11
C PRO A 84 -13.62 9.50 -14.56
N LEU A 85 -13.86 8.91 -13.39
CA LEU A 85 -12.99 7.90 -12.80
C LEU A 85 -13.04 6.59 -13.61
N ALA A 86 -14.22 6.20 -14.09
CA ALA A 86 -14.39 5.01 -14.92
C ALA A 86 -13.66 5.15 -16.27
N ILE A 87 -13.71 6.34 -16.89
CA ILE A 87 -12.95 6.65 -18.12
C ILE A 87 -11.45 6.59 -17.83
N GLY A 88 -10.98 7.23 -16.75
CA GLY A 88 -9.57 7.18 -16.34
C GLY A 88 -9.10 5.75 -16.04
N ALA A 89 -9.91 4.96 -15.35
CA ALA A 89 -9.63 3.56 -15.07
C ALA A 89 -9.59 2.71 -16.35
N ALA A 90 -10.50 2.92 -17.30
CA ALA A 90 -10.47 2.24 -18.58
C ALA A 90 -9.16 2.54 -19.33
N ILE A 91 -8.75 3.82 -19.40
CA ILE A 91 -7.47 4.23 -20.00
C ILE A 91 -6.29 3.57 -19.27
N ALA A 92 -6.33 3.46 -17.95
CA ALA A 92 -5.28 2.83 -17.15
C ALA A 92 -5.19 1.30 -17.34
N VAL A 93 -6.29 0.66 -17.74
CA VAL A 93 -6.37 -0.80 -17.98
C VAL A 93 -5.96 -1.17 -19.40
N VAL A 94 -6.18 -0.32 -20.40
CA VAL A 94 -5.85 -0.60 -21.81
C VAL A 94 -4.40 -1.07 -22.02
N PRO A 95 -3.36 -0.47 -21.40
CA PRO A 95 -1.98 -0.94 -21.55
C PRO A 95 -1.73 -2.37 -21.06
N ILE A 96 -2.55 -2.88 -20.15
CA ILE A 96 -2.44 -4.27 -19.66
C ILE A 96 -2.76 -5.26 -20.77
N ALA A 97 -3.71 -4.93 -21.65
CA ALA A 97 -4.13 -5.81 -22.74
C ALA A 97 -3.02 -6.07 -23.77
N LEU A 98 -1.95 -5.27 -23.74
CA LEU A 98 -0.78 -5.42 -24.62
C LEU A 98 0.23 -6.47 -24.13
N HIS A 99 0.05 -6.99 -22.91
CA HIS A 99 1.00 -7.87 -22.23
C HIS A 99 0.31 -9.11 -21.64
N PRO A 100 1.03 -10.23 -21.43
CA PRO A 100 0.45 -11.41 -20.81
C PRO A 100 -0.04 -11.14 -19.38
N ILE A 101 -1.23 -11.63 -19.06
CA ILE A 101 -1.87 -11.40 -17.74
C ILE A 101 -1.34 -12.40 -16.72
N GLY A 102 -0.31 -11.99 -15.97
CA GLY A 102 0.20 -12.72 -14.82
C GLY A 102 -0.45 -12.31 -13.50
N ILE A 103 0.21 -12.65 -12.40
CA ILE A 103 -0.30 -12.42 -11.04
C ILE A 103 -0.31 -10.93 -10.69
N VAL A 104 0.69 -10.17 -11.12
CA VAL A 104 0.83 -8.74 -10.79
C VAL A 104 -0.26 -7.93 -11.49
N ASN A 105 -0.54 -8.22 -12.76
CA ASN A 105 -1.67 -7.64 -13.51
C ASN A 105 -3.00 -7.95 -12.84
N ARG A 106 -3.21 -9.19 -12.38
CA ARG A 106 -4.44 -9.55 -11.63
C ARG A 106 -4.57 -8.75 -10.34
N SER A 107 -3.50 -8.54 -9.60
CA SER A 107 -3.49 -7.71 -8.38
C SER A 107 -3.80 -6.25 -8.68
N TYR A 108 -3.22 -5.70 -9.76
CA TYR A 108 -3.52 -4.34 -10.23
C TYR A 108 -4.99 -4.16 -10.62
N LEU A 109 -5.52 -5.05 -11.46
CA LEU A 109 -6.93 -5.06 -11.87
C LEU A 109 -7.87 -5.21 -10.68
N THR A 110 -7.56 -6.12 -9.76
CA THR A 110 -8.35 -6.33 -8.54
C THR A 110 -8.33 -5.08 -7.67
N THR A 111 -7.18 -4.41 -7.54
CA THR A 111 -7.05 -3.17 -6.77
C THR A 111 -7.89 -2.04 -7.34
N LEU A 112 -7.81 -1.82 -8.67
CA LEU A 112 -8.62 -0.80 -9.33
C LEU A 112 -10.12 -1.08 -9.20
N ALA A 113 -10.53 -2.33 -9.43
CA ALA A 113 -11.92 -2.74 -9.37
C ALA A 113 -12.49 -2.70 -7.94
N LEU A 114 -11.71 -3.11 -6.92
CA LEU A 114 -12.07 -2.96 -5.51
C LEU A 114 -12.17 -1.49 -5.11
N GLY A 115 -11.22 -0.64 -5.50
CA GLY A 115 -11.25 0.79 -5.19
C GLY A 115 -12.43 1.50 -5.86
N GLY A 116 -12.68 1.21 -7.14
CA GLY A 116 -13.86 1.72 -7.86
C GLY A 116 -15.17 1.26 -7.22
N SER A 117 -15.23 -0.01 -6.79
CA SER A 117 -16.37 -0.54 -6.03
C SER A 117 -16.55 0.18 -4.70
N ALA A 118 -15.48 0.36 -3.93
CA ALA A 118 -15.52 1.06 -2.64
C ALA A 118 -16.06 2.50 -2.79
N ILE A 119 -15.62 3.24 -3.81
CA ILE A 119 -16.15 4.57 -4.14
C ILE A 119 -17.63 4.50 -4.46
N THR A 120 -18.03 3.55 -5.31
CA THR A 120 -19.42 3.35 -5.72
C THR A 120 -20.35 3.08 -4.55
N LEU A 121 -20.01 2.08 -3.73
CA LEU A 121 -20.82 1.66 -2.59
C LEU A 121 -20.87 2.75 -1.51
N MET A 122 -19.77 3.48 -1.31
CA MET A 122 -19.72 4.63 -0.41
C MET A 122 -20.65 5.75 -0.85
N LEU A 123 -20.62 6.12 -2.14
CA LEU A 123 -21.50 7.14 -2.72
C LEU A 123 -22.98 6.73 -2.67
N ALA A 124 -23.27 5.44 -2.77
CA ALA A 124 -24.64 4.93 -2.67
C ALA A 124 -25.23 5.01 -1.26
N PHE A 125 -24.39 4.94 -0.22
CA PHE A 125 -24.84 4.87 1.18
C PHE A 125 -24.67 6.22 1.90
N ALA A 126 -23.59 6.37 2.67
CA ALA A 126 -23.35 7.50 3.56
C ALA A 126 -21.85 7.74 3.72
N PRO A 127 -21.26 8.58 2.86
CA PRO A 127 -19.82 8.87 2.83
C PRO A 127 -19.21 9.27 4.19
N PRO A 128 -19.84 10.10 5.03
CA PRO A 128 -19.28 10.44 6.34
C PRO A 128 -19.18 9.25 7.30
N ILE A 129 -20.12 8.30 7.23
CA ILE A 129 -20.12 7.11 8.09
C ILE A 129 -18.99 6.17 7.68
N VAL A 130 -18.80 5.97 6.38
CA VAL A 130 -17.70 5.16 5.83
C VAL A 130 -16.34 5.76 6.19
N LEU A 131 -16.17 7.08 6.10
CA LEU A 131 -14.93 7.73 6.54
C LEU A 131 -14.65 7.57 8.04
N ARG A 132 -15.69 7.62 8.89
CA ARG A 132 -15.53 7.36 10.33
C ARG A 132 -15.06 5.93 10.59
N LEU A 133 -15.60 4.95 9.85
CA LEU A 133 -15.11 3.58 9.90
C LEU A 133 -13.66 3.48 9.43
N SER A 134 -13.30 4.14 8.34
CA SER A 134 -11.92 4.20 7.82
C SER A 134 -10.94 4.81 8.84
N ALA A 135 -11.34 5.87 9.55
CA ALA A 135 -10.56 6.43 10.65
C ALA A 135 -10.40 5.44 11.82
N SER A 136 -11.49 4.76 12.19
CA SER A 136 -11.48 3.73 13.24
C SER A 136 -10.54 2.57 12.90
N VAL A 137 -10.59 2.08 11.65
CA VAL A 137 -9.68 1.02 11.16
C VAL A 137 -8.23 1.50 11.12
N THR A 138 -7.98 2.74 10.73
CA THR A 138 -6.63 3.33 10.75
C THR A 138 -6.08 3.39 12.18
N ALA A 139 -6.91 3.75 13.16
CA ALA A 139 -6.55 3.73 14.58
C ALA A 139 -6.27 2.30 15.08
N LEU A 140 -7.06 1.31 14.65
CA LEU A 140 -6.79 -0.11 14.95
C LEU A 140 -5.41 -0.54 14.41
N ASN A 141 -5.09 -0.21 13.15
CA ASN A 141 -3.78 -0.52 12.57
C ASN A 141 -2.64 0.16 13.34
N ALA A 142 -2.85 1.39 13.81
CA ALA A 142 -1.86 2.10 14.63
C ALA A 142 -1.61 1.37 15.96
N ILE A 143 -2.68 0.95 16.65
CA ILE A 143 -2.60 0.16 17.88
C ILE A 143 -1.91 -1.19 17.61
N ALA A 144 -2.24 -1.86 16.51
CA ALA A 144 -1.59 -3.11 16.12
C ALA A 144 -0.08 -2.94 15.92
N CYS A 145 0.38 -1.81 15.37
CA CYS A 145 1.82 -1.52 15.27
C CYS A 145 2.48 -1.33 16.65
N PHE A 146 1.81 -0.65 17.59
CA PHE A 146 2.32 -0.51 18.96
C PHE A 146 2.35 -1.84 19.71
N LEU A 147 1.37 -2.72 19.51
CA LEU A 147 1.39 -4.07 20.07
C LEU A 147 2.53 -4.89 19.48
N ASP A 148 2.70 -4.86 18.16
CA ASP A 148 3.75 -5.59 17.45
C ASP A 148 5.15 -5.27 17.98
N VAL A 149 5.44 -4.00 18.25
CA VAL A 149 6.77 -3.57 18.68
C VAL A 149 7.15 -4.01 20.11
N LEU A 150 6.16 -4.35 20.95
CA LEU A 150 6.38 -4.84 22.31
C LEU A 150 6.96 -6.25 22.34
N PHE A 151 6.88 -7.00 21.24
CA PHE A 151 7.36 -8.38 21.14
C PHE A 151 8.62 -8.47 20.29
N THR A 152 9.57 -9.29 20.73
CA THR A 152 10.85 -9.51 20.03
C THR A 152 10.67 -10.17 18.67
N HIS A 153 9.76 -11.14 18.59
CA HIS A 153 9.34 -11.82 17.36
C HIS A 153 7.90 -11.41 17.02
N GLY A 154 7.76 -10.16 16.58
CA GLY A 154 6.50 -9.61 16.09
C GLY A 154 6.03 -10.22 14.76
N PHE A 155 4.98 -9.66 14.18
CA PHE A 155 4.46 -10.01 12.84
C PHE A 155 5.33 -9.49 11.71
N THR A 156 6.43 -8.79 12.02
CA THR A 156 7.27 -8.10 11.05
C THR A 156 8.23 -9.03 10.33
N THR A 157 8.38 -8.82 9.02
CA THR A 157 9.46 -9.39 8.20
C THR A 157 10.82 -8.78 8.50
N THR A 158 10.86 -7.59 9.11
CA THR A 158 12.11 -6.88 9.45
C THR A 158 12.22 -6.73 10.96
N VAL A 159 13.08 -7.56 11.55
CA VAL A 159 13.30 -7.63 13.00
C VAL A 159 13.61 -6.24 13.57
N GLY A 160 12.89 -5.86 14.64
CA GLY A 160 13.05 -4.57 15.30
C GLY A 160 12.28 -3.40 14.67
N ARG A 161 11.39 -3.62 13.70
CA ARG A 161 10.52 -2.58 13.13
C ARG A 161 9.04 -2.98 13.21
N ALA A 162 8.19 -2.07 13.68
CA ALA A 162 6.76 -2.33 13.74
C ALA A 162 6.14 -2.43 12.33
N ALA A 163 5.39 -3.50 12.08
CA ALA A 163 4.64 -3.73 10.85
C ALA A 163 3.16 -4.05 11.08
N GLY A 164 2.79 -4.45 12.31
CA GLY A 164 1.43 -4.85 12.64
C GLY A 164 0.92 -5.93 11.69
N LEU A 165 -0.34 -5.83 11.28
CA LEU A 165 -0.98 -6.78 10.37
C LEU A 165 -0.48 -6.71 8.91
N ALA A 166 0.26 -5.66 8.53
CA ALA A 166 0.78 -5.53 7.18
C ALA A 166 2.05 -6.37 6.95
N VAL A 167 2.67 -6.91 8.02
CA VAL A 167 3.89 -7.74 8.01
C VAL A 167 5.16 -7.02 7.49
N ASN A 168 5.01 -6.03 6.61
CA ASN A 168 6.05 -5.17 6.11
C ASN A 168 5.93 -3.75 6.72
N PRO A 169 6.96 -3.23 7.39
CA PRO A 169 6.91 -1.93 8.08
C PRO A 169 6.73 -0.75 7.12
N ASN A 170 7.24 -0.81 5.88
CA ASN A 170 7.06 0.27 4.92
C ASN A 170 5.63 0.34 4.41
N VAL A 171 5.01 -0.83 4.20
CA VAL A 171 3.63 -0.97 3.78
C VAL A 171 2.68 -0.56 4.91
N ALA A 172 2.97 -0.95 6.14
CA ALA A 172 2.25 -0.50 7.33
C ALA A 172 2.26 1.04 7.44
N ALA A 173 3.45 1.64 7.30
CA ALA A 173 3.60 3.08 7.33
C ALA A 173 2.81 3.77 6.22
N ALA A 174 2.91 3.27 4.98
CA ALA A 174 2.15 3.82 3.85
C ALA A 174 0.64 3.75 4.10
N GLY A 175 0.15 2.62 4.61
CA GLY A 175 -1.26 2.43 4.96
C GLY A 175 -1.73 3.38 6.06
N LEU A 176 -0.92 3.60 7.10
CA LEU A 176 -1.21 4.56 8.18
C LEU A 176 -1.25 5.99 7.66
N LEU A 177 -0.31 6.38 6.81
CA LEU A 177 -0.25 7.72 6.22
C LEU A 177 -1.46 7.99 5.31
N LEU A 178 -1.76 7.07 4.38
CA LEU A 178 -2.90 7.21 3.46
C LEU A 178 -4.23 7.14 4.21
N GLY A 179 -4.37 6.22 5.17
CA GLY A 179 -5.54 6.10 6.05
C GLY A 179 -5.77 7.36 6.88
N GLY A 180 -4.73 7.87 7.52
CA GLY A 180 -4.78 9.11 8.30
C GLY A 180 -5.16 10.30 7.43
N ALA A 181 -4.47 10.51 6.32
CA ALA A 181 -4.72 11.62 5.40
C ALA A 181 -6.13 11.58 4.78
N ALA A 182 -6.66 10.40 4.46
CA ALA A 182 -8.00 10.25 3.89
C ALA A 182 -9.13 10.49 4.91
N SER A 183 -8.92 10.11 6.18
CA SER A 183 -10.03 9.95 7.13
C SER A 183 -10.01 10.90 8.34
N TYR A 184 -8.92 11.65 8.57
CA TYR A 184 -8.79 12.51 9.76
C TYR A 184 -9.95 13.53 9.92
N ARG A 185 -10.51 14.02 8.80
CA ARG A 185 -11.65 14.95 8.79
C ARG A 185 -12.91 14.36 9.42
N ALA A 186 -13.09 13.05 9.31
CA ALA A 186 -14.26 12.37 9.85
C ALA A 186 -14.20 12.19 11.37
N VAL A 187 -13.01 12.33 11.96
CA VAL A 187 -12.81 12.33 13.41
C VAL A 187 -13.41 13.62 14.01
N PRO A 188 -14.17 13.54 15.11
CA PRO A 188 -14.67 14.72 15.81
C PRO A 188 -13.54 15.68 16.19
N LYS A 189 -13.77 16.99 16.09
CA LYS A 189 -12.72 18.03 16.27
C LYS A 189 -11.94 17.88 17.57
N GLU A 190 -12.62 17.50 18.65
CA GLU A 190 -12.02 17.29 19.97
C GLU A 190 -11.01 16.13 20.02
N TRP A 191 -11.16 15.13 19.15
CA TRP A 191 -10.33 13.93 19.11
C TRP A 191 -9.34 13.93 17.93
N ARG A 192 -9.47 14.87 16.99
CA ARG A 192 -8.56 14.98 15.82
C ARG A 192 -7.10 15.06 16.23
N PRO A 193 -6.68 15.91 17.19
CA PRO A 193 -5.28 15.98 17.59
C PRO A 193 -4.78 14.66 18.18
N GLY A 194 -5.56 14.00 19.05
CA GLY A 194 -5.22 12.70 19.61
C GLY A 194 -5.11 11.59 18.56
N PHE A 195 -6.01 11.58 17.57
CA PHE A 195 -5.93 10.66 16.43
C PHE A 195 -4.66 10.87 15.61
N LEU A 196 -4.31 12.12 15.30
CA LEU A 196 -3.08 12.44 14.56
C LEU A 196 -1.82 12.06 15.35
N VAL A 197 -1.82 12.26 16.67
CA VAL A 197 -0.73 11.80 17.55
C VAL A 197 -0.61 10.28 17.54
N LEU A 198 -1.72 9.54 17.61
CA LEU A 198 -1.73 8.08 17.52
C LEU A 198 -1.17 7.58 16.19
N VAL A 199 -1.67 8.09 15.07
CA VAL A 199 -1.21 7.70 13.73
C VAL A 199 0.25 8.12 13.50
N GLY A 200 0.62 9.34 13.90
CA GLY A 200 2.00 9.84 13.79
C GLY A 200 2.99 9.05 14.65
N GLY A 201 2.61 8.69 15.87
CA GLY A 201 3.40 7.83 16.74
C GLY A 201 3.58 6.43 16.15
N ALA A 202 2.51 5.84 15.63
CA ALA A 202 2.57 4.54 14.96
C ALA A 202 3.44 4.59 13.69
N LEU A 203 3.35 5.67 12.90
CA LEU A 203 4.24 5.91 11.77
C LEU A 203 5.71 5.95 12.20
N ALA A 204 6.04 6.61 13.32
CA ALA A 204 7.41 6.72 13.81
C ALA A 204 8.00 5.34 14.19
N ILE A 205 7.26 4.50 14.90
CA ILE A 205 7.75 3.18 15.35
C ILE A 205 7.93 2.16 14.21
N THR A 206 7.36 2.41 13.02
CA THR A 206 7.65 1.60 11.82
C THR A 206 9.06 1.85 11.26
N LEU A 207 9.69 2.96 11.66
CA LEU A 207 11.01 3.41 11.21
C LEU A 207 11.13 3.49 9.67
N SER A 208 10.02 3.71 8.96
CA SER A 208 10.01 3.86 7.51
C SER A 208 10.46 5.27 7.10
N ARG A 209 11.77 5.46 6.89
CA ARG A 209 12.38 6.77 6.61
C ARG A 209 11.67 7.57 5.50
N SER A 210 11.37 6.92 4.38
CA SER A 210 10.73 7.58 3.23
C SER A 210 9.28 7.97 3.49
N THR A 211 8.54 7.14 4.22
CA THR A 211 7.15 7.44 4.57
C THR A 211 7.07 8.49 5.66
N ILE A 212 8.03 8.54 6.59
CA ILE A 212 8.17 9.62 7.56
C ILE A 212 8.42 10.95 6.84
N LEU A 213 9.31 10.98 5.85
CA LEU A 213 9.54 12.17 5.03
C LEU A 213 8.25 12.61 4.30
N ALA A 214 7.53 11.66 3.69
CA ALA A 214 6.23 11.92 3.08
C ALA A 214 5.20 12.44 4.09
N ALA A 215 5.20 11.92 5.32
CA ALA A 215 4.32 12.37 6.40
C ALA A 215 4.63 13.81 6.82
N VAL A 216 5.92 14.19 6.93
CA VAL A 216 6.33 15.57 7.20
C VAL A 216 5.79 16.51 6.12
N ALA A 217 5.96 16.17 4.83
CA ALA A 217 5.41 16.96 3.74
C ALA A 217 3.87 17.05 3.79
N THR A 218 3.21 15.93 4.13
CA THR A 218 1.75 15.82 4.28
C THR A 218 1.19 16.70 5.39
N VAL A 219 1.97 16.97 6.43
CA VAL A 219 1.57 17.90 7.49
C VAL A 219 1.96 19.34 7.14
N PHE A 220 3.18 19.55 6.66
CA PHE A 220 3.74 20.87 6.41
C PHE A 220 3.02 21.63 5.30
N LEU A 221 2.82 21.02 4.13
CA LEU A 221 2.20 21.69 2.97
C LEU A 221 0.75 22.13 3.26
N PRO A 222 -0.16 21.28 3.76
CA PRO A 222 -1.51 21.72 4.12
C PRO A 222 -1.55 22.75 5.25
N SER A 223 -0.65 22.63 6.24
CA SER A 223 -0.57 23.59 7.34
C SER A 223 -0.14 24.97 6.87
N THR A 224 0.89 25.06 6.02
CA THR A 224 1.36 26.33 5.45
C THR A 224 0.29 26.99 4.59
N VAL A 225 -0.39 26.23 3.71
CA VAL A 225 -1.51 26.74 2.91
C VAL A 225 -2.66 27.20 3.82
N GLY A 226 -2.98 26.42 4.85
CA GLY A 226 -4.02 26.77 5.83
C GLY A 226 -3.72 28.06 6.59
N ILE A 227 -2.49 28.21 7.10
CA ILE A 227 -2.02 29.43 7.79
C ILE A 227 -2.05 30.63 6.85
N TRP A 228 -1.62 30.46 5.60
CA TRP A 228 -1.67 31.52 4.59
C TRP A 228 -3.09 31.99 4.31
N GLN A 229 -4.02 31.07 4.08
CA GLN A 229 -5.44 31.38 3.89
C GLN A 229 -6.03 32.07 5.13
N TYR A 230 -5.59 31.65 6.31
CA TYR A 230 -6.01 32.21 7.58
C TYR A 230 -5.58 33.66 7.78
N TYR A 231 -4.31 33.96 7.49
CA TYR A 231 -3.75 35.30 7.53
C TYR A 231 -4.49 36.23 6.55
N ARG A 232 -4.76 35.75 5.33
CA ARG A 232 -5.51 36.49 4.32
C ARG A 232 -6.96 36.79 4.74
N ALA A 233 -7.57 35.91 5.53
CA ALA A 233 -8.96 36.04 5.99
C ALA A 233 -9.13 36.83 7.29
N ALA A 234 -8.04 37.35 7.90
CA ALA A 234 -8.04 38.10 9.16
C ALA A 234 -8.81 37.42 10.32
N ARG A 235 -8.85 36.09 10.34
CA ARG A 235 -9.54 35.32 11.40
C ARG A 235 -8.67 35.24 12.66
N ARG A 236 -9.28 35.11 13.86
CA ARG A 236 -8.57 35.00 15.15
C ARG A 236 -8.34 33.55 15.57
N PHE A 237 -7.09 33.13 15.72
CA PHE A 237 -6.73 31.75 16.07
C PHE A 237 -7.42 31.35 17.38
N ARG A 238 -8.26 30.32 17.32
CA ARG A 238 -8.90 29.74 18.51
C ARG A 238 -8.29 28.37 18.77
N ILE A 239 -7.44 28.30 19.79
CA ILE A 239 -6.83 27.06 20.24
C ILE A 239 -7.81 26.37 21.18
N ASP A 240 -8.20 25.14 20.85
CA ASP A 240 -9.04 24.31 21.72
C ASP A 240 -8.16 23.57 22.73
N THR A 241 -7.99 24.17 23.91
CA THR A 241 -7.11 23.63 24.97
C THR A 241 -7.54 22.24 25.43
N ALA A 242 -8.83 21.92 25.43
CA ALA A 242 -9.34 20.62 25.85
C ALA A 242 -8.92 19.51 24.86
N ALA A 243 -8.97 19.78 23.55
CA ALA A 243 -8.51 18.85 22.52
C ALA A 243 -7.00 18.58 22.64
N TRP A 244 -6.21 19.62 22.93
CA TRP A 244 -4.76 19.49 23.14
C TRP A 244 -4.41 18.70 24.40
N MET A 245 -5.15 18.87 25.50
CA MET A 245 -4.97 18.07 26.72
C MET A 245 -5.20 16.57 26.47
N ARG A 246 -6.23 16.21 25.69
CA ARG A 246 -6.47 14.81 25.30
C ARG A 246 -5.34 14.29 24.41
N ALA A 247 -4.83 15.09 23.48
CA ALA A 247 -3.70 14.72 22.64
C ALA A 247 -2.43 14.49 23.44
N LEU A 248 -2.17 15.34 24.44
CA LEU A 248 -1.05 15.20 25.37
C LEU A 248 -1.17 13.91 26.17
N ALA A 249 -2.37 13.58 26.67
CA ALA A 249 -2.60 12.32 27.37
C ALA A 249 -2.30 11.11 26.47
N VAL A 250 -2.75 11.13 25.21
CA VAL A 250 -2.39 10.10 24.23
C VAL A 250 -0.88 10.06 24.01
N ALA A 251 -0.22 11.20 23.81
CA ALA A 251 1.23 11.26 23.61
C ALA A 251 2.00 10.64 24.79
N VAL A 252 1.60 10.93 26.03
CA VAL A 252 2.21 10.36 27.24
C VAL A 252 2.06 8.83 27.26
N VAL A 253 0.87 8.31 26.95
CA VAL A 253 0.66 6.85 26.86
C VAL A 253 1.55 6.23 25.78
N LEU A 254 1.65 6.84 24.60
CA LEU A 254 2.49 6.34 23.52
C LEU A 254 3.97 6.39 23.87
N LEU A 255 4.42 7.44 24.56
CA LEU A 255 5.79 7.55 25.06
C LEU A 255 6.09 6.45 26.09
N LEU A 256 5.16 6.16 26.99
CA LEU A 256 5.29 5.05 27.95
C LEU A 256 5.41 3.70 27.21
N VAL A 257 4.50 3.42 26.27
CA VAL A 257 4.53 2.18 25.47
C VAL A 257 5.85 2.06 24.68
N THR A 258 6.29 3.16 24.05
CA THR A 258 7.55 3.18 23.29
C THR A 258 8.75 2.98 24.22
N SER A 259 8.72 3.56 25.42
CA SER A 259 9.79 3.39 26.43
C SER A 259 9.85 1.95 26.92
N VAL A 260 8.69 1.31 27.17
CA VAL A 260 8.61 -0.11 27.50
C VAL A 260 9.16 -0.95 26.35
N ALA A 261 8.78 -0.68 25.11
CA ALA A 261 9.32 -1.40 23.96
C ALA A 261 10.86 -1.23 23.83
N LEU A 262 11.38 -0.03 24.07
CA LEU A 262 12.82 0.23 24.07
C LEU A 262 13.55 -0.56 25.15
N THR A 263 12.94 -0.77 26.32
CA THR A 263 13.55 -1.54 27.41
C THR A 263 13.44 -3.06 27.19
N THR A 264 12.30 -3.55 26.70
CA THR A 264 12.02 -4.98 26.54
C THR A 264 12.53 -5.56 25.22
N ASN A 265 12.52 -4.80 24.13
CA ASN A 265 12.85 -5.27 22.79
C ASN A 265 14.22 -4.76 22.33
N ARG A 266 15.27 -5.60 22.50
CA ARG A 266 16.64 -5.26 22.10
C ARG A 266 16.76 -4.97 20.60
N TYR A 267 16.01 -5.67 19.76
CA TYR A 267 16.03 -5.45 18.31
C TYR A 267 15.43 -4.10 17.93
N PHE A 268 14.32 -3.71 18.56
CA PHE A 268 13.74 -2.39 18.35
C PHE A 268 14.70 -1.27 18.76
N ARG A 269 15.38 -1.44 19.91
CA ARG A 269 16.42 -0.50 20.36
C ARG A 269 17.55 -0.36 19.33
N ALA A 270 18.04 -1.48 18.79
CA ALA A 270 19.08 -1.47 17.76
C ALA A 270 18.60 -0.84 16.45
N ALA A 271 17.37 -1.11 16.02
CA ALA A 271 16.78 -0.53 14.82
C ALA A 271 16.59 1.00 14.96
N ILE A 272 16.20 1.47 16.14
CA ILE A 272 16.10 2.90 16.45
C ILE A 272 17.49 3.55 16.40
N SER A 273 18.50 2.99 17.05
CA SER A 273 19.85 3.58 17.06
C SER A 273 20.44 3.64 15.65
N GLN A 274 20.26 2.60 14.84
CA GLN A 274 20.65 2.58 13.43
C GLN A 274 19.87 3.60 12.58
N SER A 275 18.59 3.81 12.90
CA SER A 275 17.77 4.82 12.21
C SER A 275 18.25 6.23 12.52
N PHE A 276 18.59 6.54 13.77
CA PHE A 276 19.16 7.84 14.15
C PHE A 276 20.56 8.06 13.60
N ALA A 277 21.43 7.05 13.67
CA ALA A 277 22.77 7.11 13.07
C ALA A 277 22.66 7.40 11.56
N GLY A 278 21.76 6.71 10.87
CA GLY A 278 21.49 6.93 9.45
C GLY A 278 20.89 8.29 9.10
N VAL A 279 20.20 8.97 10.04
CA VAL A 279 19.72 10.35 9.84
C VAL A 279 20.88 11.35 9.98
N LEU A 280 21.79 11.12 10.91
CA LEU A 280 22.99 11.95 11.11
C LEU A 280 24.01 11.76 9.97
N SER A 281 24.05 10.58 9.36
CA SER A 281 24.92 10.26 8.22
C SER A 281 24.27 10.52 6.86
N VAL A 282 23.09 11.15 6.75
CA VAL A 282 22.41 11.34 5.45
C VAL A 282 23.30 12.01 4.41
N ASN A 283 24.09 13.01 4.81
CA ASN A 283 24.97 13.71 3.87
C ASN A 283 26.08 12.77 3.33
N THR A 284 26.67 11.94 4.18
CA THR A 284 27.67 10.95 3.79
C THR A 284 27.06 9.81 2.97
N ASP A 285 25.86 9.35 3.34
CA ASP A 285 25.13 8.31 2.63
C ASP A 285 24.68 8.78 1.23
N LEU A 286 24.33 10.06 1.08
CA LEU A 286 24.00 10.66 -0.21
C LEU A 286 25.24 10.83 -1.09
N SER A 287 26.38 11.22 -0.53
CA SER A 287 27.64 11.26 -1.28
C SER A 287 28.09 9.87 -1.71
N GLU A 288 27.96 8.86 -0.83
CA GLU A 288 28.27 7.46 -1.13
C GLU A 288 27.31 6.89 -2.18
N ALA A 289 26.02 7.24 -2.12
CA ALA A 289 25.06 6.87 -3.16
C ALA A 289 25.39 7.52 -4.51
N GLY A 290 25.80 8.79 -4.51
CA GLY A 290 26.29 9.50 -5.70
C GLY A 290 27.52 8.79 -6.29
N GLU A 291 28.52 8.50 -5.47
CA GLU A 291 29.72 7.77 -5.88
C GLU A 291 29.40 6.35 -6.36
N ALA A 292 28.45 5.65 -5.74
CA ALA A 292 28.03 4.32 -6.18
C ALA A 292 27.40 4.34 -7.58
N VAL A 293 26.64 5.40 -7.91
CA VAL A 293 26.07 5.64 -9.24
C VAL A 293 27.14 6.10 -10.22
N ASP A 294 28.03 7.01 -9.83
CA ASP A 294 29.09 7.52 -10.70
C ASP A 294 30.13 6.44 -11.04
N THR A 295 30.48 5.58 -10.08
CA THR A 295 31.32 4.40 -10.31
C THR A 295 30.64 3.36 -11.20
N SER A 296 29.30 3.25 -11.16
CA SER A 296 28.54 2.39 -12.07
C SER A 296 28.60 2.92 -13.50
N LEU A 297 28.50 4.25 -13.67
CA LEU A 297 28.65 4.93 -14.95
C LEU A 297 30.07 4.81 -15.50
N ALA A 298 31.10 5.00 -14.67
CA ALA A 298 32.50 4.92 -15.06
C ALA A 298 32.92 3.50 -15.47
N ARG A 299 32.49 2.47 -14.74
CA ARG A 299 32.80 1.06 -15.06
C ARG A 299 32.03 0.57 -16.30
N ALA A 300 30.86 1.14 -16.59
CA ALA A 300 30.12 0.89 -17.83
C ALA A 300 30.69 1.61 -19.06
N ALA A 301 31.49 2.67 -18.87
CA ALA A 301 32.16 3.41 -19.94
C ALA A 301 33.56 2.86 -20.29
N ALA A 302 34.12 1.99 -19.44
CA ALA A 302 35.38 1.32 -19.73
C ALA A 302 35.19 0.28 -20.86
N PRO A 303 36.02 0.29 -21.93
CA PRO A 303 36.04 -0.80 -22.90
C PRO A 303 36.33 -2.10 -22.16
N ILE A 304 35.61 -3.18 -22.48
CA ILE A 304 35.91 -4.52 -21.97
C ILE A 304 37.26 -4.94 -22.57
N GLY A 305 38.34 -4.51 -21.93
CA GLY A 305 39.68 -5.06 -22.08
C GLY A 305 39.79 -6.30 -21.20
N HIS A 306 40.45 -7.31 -21.74
CA HIS A 306 40.68 -8.67 -21.24
C HIS A 306 40.55 -8.93 -19.72
N PRO A 307 40.05 -10.12 -19.32
CA PRO A 307 39.98 -10.51 -17.91
C PRO A 307 41.39 -10.49 -17.28
N PRO A 308 41.53 -10.06 -16.02
CA PRO A 308 42.80 -10.19 -15.32
C PRO A 308 43.11 -11.67 -15.13
N GLN A 309 44.25 -12.12 -15.66
CA GLN A 309 44.85 -13.40 -15.30
C GLN A 309 45.16 -13.40 -13.80
N THR A 310 44.34 -14.10 -13.02
CA THR A 310 44.65 -14.47 -11.64
C THR A 310 45.58 -15.66 -11.65
N ASN A 311 46.89 -15.40 -11.63
CA ASN A 311 47.85 -16.31 -11.03
C ASN A 311 47.89 -15.98 -9.55
N ASP A 312 47.33 -16.86 -8.72
CA ASP A 312 48.03 -17.38 -7.54
C ASP A 312 47.18 -18.46 -6.85
N ALA A 313 47.76 -19.65 -6.82
CA ALA A 313 47.26 -20.82 -6.12
C ALA A 313 47.79 -20.84 -4.69
N SER A 314 46.92 -21.04 -3.70
CA SER A 314 47.11 -22.09 -2.69
C SER A 314 45.92 -22.22 -1.72
N PRO A 315 45.72 -23.42 -1.14
CA PRO A 315 44.41 -23.94 -0.77
C PRO A 315 44.14 -23.93 0.74
N LEU A 316 42.87 -23.99 1.15
CA LEU A 316 42.47 -24.61 2.42
C LEU A 316 41.03 -25.15 2.32
N SER A 317 40.94 -26.47 2.47
CA SER A 317 39.74 -27.32 2.57
C SER A 317 38.79 -26.90 3.69
N ILE A 318 37.48 -27.15 3.50
CA ILE A 318 36.61 -28.03 4.31
C ILE A 318 35.21 -28.10 3.63
N GLU A 319 34.99 -29.25 2.98
CA GLU A 319 33.79 -30.10 2.80
C GLU A 319 32.37 -29.60 3.18
N PRO A 320 31.39 -29.79 2.28
CA PRO A 320 30.00 -30.13 2.63
C PRO A 320 29.60 -31.53 2.11
N PRO A 321 28.72 -32.29 2.80
CA PRO A 321 28.43 -33.67 2.45
C PRO A 321 27.51 -33.82 1.23
N GLU A 322 27.79 -34.89 0.50
CA GLU A 322 27.13 -35.42 -0.68
C GLU A 322 25.63 -35.67 -0.52
N LEU A 323 24.90 -35.47 -1.63
CA LEU A 323 23.88 -36.43 -2.07
C LEU A 323 23.81 -36.42 -3.60
N ALA A 324 24.26 -37.53 -4.17
CA ALA A 324 24.36 -37.83 -5.59
C ALA A 324 22.99 -38.01 -6.27
N SER A 325 22.91 -37.68 -7.55
CA SER A 325 22.44 -38.64 -8.56
C SER A 325 22.85 -38.24 -9.96
N SER A 326 23.43 -39.23 -10.64
CA SER A 326 24.13 -39.27 -11.91
C SER A 326 23.22 -39.28 -13.14
N ARG A 327 23.71 -38.71 -14.26
CA ARG A 327 23.61 -39.37 -15.58
C ARG A 327 24.73 -38.91 -16.53
N SER A 328 25.60 -39.86 -16.87
CA SER A 328 26.55 -39.94 -17.99
C SER A 328 25.80 -39.96 -19.34
N GLY A 329 26.33 -39.61 -20.53
CA GLY A 329 27.62 -39.21 -21.11
C GLY A 329 27.37 -38.92 -22.62
N PRO A 330 28.33 -39.00 -23.58
CA PRO A 330 29.78 -38.81 -23.58
C PRO A 330 30.28 -37.70 -24.57
N ALA A 331 31.56 -37.35 -24.47
CA ALA A 331 32.37 -36.52 -25.40
C ALA A 331 32.88 -37.37 -26.60
N LEU A 332 33.18 -36.84 -27.80
CA LEU A 332 34.39 -36.14 -28.32
C LEU A 332 34.11 -35.86 -29.83
N SER A 333 34.68 -34.88 -30.56
CA SER A 333 36.11 -34.65 -30.86
C SER A 333 36.39 -33.24 -31.42
N GLU A 334 37.62 -32.78 -31.23
CA GLU A 334 38.28 -31.61 -31.84
C GLU A 334 38.56 -31.78 -33.35
N GLU A 335 38.59 -30.68 -34.11
CA GLU A 335 39.83 -30.04 -34.64
C GLU A 335 39.60 -29.28 -35.98
N SER A 336 40.35 -28.17 -36.12
CA SER A 336 40.72 -27.38 -37.33
C SER A 336 40.01 -26.03 -37.64
N LEU A 337 40.75 -24.96 -37.34
CA LEU A 337 40.75 -23.59 -37.91
C LEU A 337 41.31 -23.63 -39.37
N PRO A 338 41.18 -22.59 -40.25
CA PRO A 338 41.41 -21.17 -39.92
C PRO A 338 40.62 -20.09 -40.68
N GLY A 339 40.63 -18.88 -40.11
CA GLY A 339 40.80 -17.62 -40.84
C GLY A 339 39.54 -16.99 -41.44
N ASP A 340 38.95 -16.04 -40.72
CA ASP A 340 38.58 -14.77 -41.35
C ASP A 340 38.51 -13.64 -40.32
N VAL A 341 39.21 -12.55 -40.63
CA VAL A 341 39.29 -11.32 -39.85
C VAL A 341 37.97 -10.57 -40.03
N ALA A 342 36.97 -10.95 -39.25
CA ALA A 342 35.75 -10.17 -39.08
C ALA A 342 35.91 -9.25 -37.87
N SER A 343 35.95 -7.95 -38.15
CA SER A 343 35.78 -6.87 -37.18
C SER A 343 34.73 -7.23 -36.12
N PRO A 344 34.99 -7.04 -34.81
CA PRO A 344 34.04 -7.44 -33.78
C PRO A 344 32.69 -6.75 -34.06
N PRO A 345 31.56 -7.49 -34.06
CA PRO A 345 30.26 -6.88 -34.25
C PRO A 345 30.09 -5.85 -33.15
N LYS A 346 29.78 -4.60 -33.53
CA LYS A 346 29.32 -3.56 -32.60
C LYS A 346 28.26 -4.20 -31.72
N ALA A 347 28.58 -4.39 -30.44
CA ALA A 347 27.66 -4.97 -29.48
C ALA A 347 26.34 -4.19 -29.58
N SER A 348 25.27 -4.89 -29.95
CA SER A 348 23.94 -4.30 -30.02
C SER A 348 23.68 -3.57 -28.69
N PRO A 349 23.14 -2.34 -28.71
CA PRO A 349 22.91 -1.56 -27.49
C PRO A 349 22.10 -2.34 -26.42
N SER A 350 21.31 -3.34 -26.81
CA SER A 350 20.59 -4.24 -25.89
C SER A 350 21.50 -5.19 -25.08
N ALA A 351 22.62 -5.67 -25.63
CA ALA A 351 23.54 -6.58 -24.93
C ALA A 351 24.31 -5.85 -23.83
N SER A 352 24.71 -4.60 -24.08
CA SER A 352 25.35 -3.75 -23.06
C SER A 352 24.40 -3.38 -21.91
N GLY A 353 23.12 -3.15 -22.23
CA GLY A 353 22.09 -2.83 -21.24
C GLY A 353 21.75 -4.00 -20.32
N ALA A 354 21.65 -5.21 -20.88
CA ALA A 354 21.40 -6.43 -20.09
C ALA A 354 22.56 -6.74 -19.13
N ALA A 355 23.81 -6.67 -19.62
CA ALA A 355 25.00 -6.85 -18.79
C ALA A 355 25.07 -5.81 -17.65
N ARG A 356 24.68 -4.56 -17.91
CA ARG A 356 24.64 -3.50 -16.90
C ARG A 356 23.55 -3.73 -15.84
N ILE A 357 22.37 -4.20 -16.25
CA ILE A 357 21.30 -4.57 -15.32
C ILE A 357 21.75 -5.72 -14.40
N GLN A 358 22.46 -6.71 -14.94
CA GLN A 358 22.98 -7.84 -14.17
C GLN A 358 24.06 -7.40 -13.17
N ALA A 359 25.03 -6.58 -13.59
CA ALA A 359 26.07 -6.04 -12.71
C ALA A 359 25.48 -5.20 -11.55
N LEU A 360 24.44 -4.40 -11.82
CA LEU A 360 23.71 -3.69 -10.77
C LEU A 360 22.98 -4.65 -9.82
N SER A 361 22.41 -5.73 -10.34
CA SER A 361 21.75 -6.76 -9.52
C SER A 361 22.72 -7.45 -8.56
N GLU A 362 23.93 -7.77 -9.02
CA GLU A 362 24.97 -8.38 -8.20
C GLU A 362 25.46 -7.43 -7.08
N ARG A 363 25.64 -6.14 -7.40
CA ARG A 363 26.04 -5.12 -6.42
C ARG A 363 24.94 -4.86 -5.37
N LEU A 364 23.67 -4.88 -5.78
CA LEU A 364 22.52 -4.71 -4.89
C LEU A 364 22.49 -5.76 -3.76
N THR A 365 22.96 -6.98 -4.01
CA THR A 365 23.01 -8.06 -2.99
C THR A 365 23.90 -7.73 -1.80
N GLY A 366 25.01 -7.00 -2.02
CA GLY A 366 25.90 -6.54 -0.97
C GLY A 366 25.46 -5.19 -0.37
N GLU A 367 25.04 -4.26 -1.23
CA GLU A 367 24.73 -2.89 -0.85
C GLU A 367 23.43 -2.77 -0.03
N SER A 368 22.41 -3.59 -0.34
CA SER A 368 21.16 -3.65 0.41
C SER A 368 21.36 -4.00 1.89
N LYS A 369 22.48 -4.64 2.26
CA LYS A 369 22.82 -4.97 3.64
C LYS A 369 23.65 -3.87 4.33
N ARG A 370 24.36 -3.03 3.56
CA ARG A 370 25.19 -1.94 4.09
C ARG A 370 24.42 -0.64 4.26
N ASN A 371 23.75 -0.18 3.21
CA ASN A 371 23.10 1.14 3.21
C ASN A 371 21.79 1.13 2.40
N SER A 372 20.69 1.40 3.10
CA SER A 372 19.34 1.39 2.51
C SER A 372 19.08 2.54 1.51
N ILE A 373 19.83 3.64 1.61
CA ILE A 373 19.69 4.80 0.73
C ILE A 373 20.41 4.56 -0.59
N SER A 374 21.67 4.10 -0.55
CA SER A 374 22.43 3.72 -1.76
C SER A 374 21.74 2.57 -2.50
N ALA A 375 21.21 1.57 -1.78
CA ALA A 375 20.43 0.50 -2.38
C ALA A 375 19.19 1.00 -3.15
N ARG A 376 18.45 1.99 -2.61
CA ARG A 376 17.31 2.60 -3.31
C ARG A 376 17.72 3.40 -4.55
N ALA A 377 18.85 4.09 -4.50
CA ALA A 377 19.41 4.77 -5.67
C ALA A 377 19.77 3.75 -6.77
N LEU A 378 20.40 2.62 -6.40
CA LEU A 378 20.73 1.53 -7.33
C LEU A 378 19.48 0.83 -7.89
N PHE A 379 18.43 0.62 -7.08
CA PHE A 379 17.15 0.10 -7.56
C PHE A 379 16.50 1.05 -8.57
N LEU A 380 16.55 2.36 -8.30
CA LEU A 380 16.05 3.38 -9.21
C LEU A 380 16.85 3.42 -10.51
N GLU A 381 18.19 3.38 -10.44
CA GLU A 381 19.06 3.35 -11.63
C GLU A 381 18.78 2.09 -12.47
N ARG A 382 18.72 0.92 -11.83
CA ARG A 382 18.36 -0.35 -12.49
C ARG A 382 16.99 -0.25 -13.17
N GLY A 383 16.00 0.34 -12.49
CA GLY A 383 14.67 0.56 -13.04
C GLY A 383 14.67 1.51 -14.24
N LEU A 384 15.40 2.62 -14.18
CA LEU A 384 15.50 3.58 -15.28
C LEU A 384 16.24 2.99 -16.49
N LEU A 385 17.26 2.16 -16.27
CA LEU A 385 17.93 1.42 -17.33
C LEU A 385 17.00 0.37 -17.96
N ALA A 386 16.23 -0.35 -17.14
CA ALA A 386 15.20 -1.29 -17.62
C ALA A 386 14.12 -0.57 -18.44
N TYR A 387 13.72 0.63 -18.04
CA TYR A 387 12.81 1.49 -18.81
C TYR A 387 13.41 1.90 -20.15
N ARG A 388 14.64 2.44 -20.17
CA ARG A 388 15.32 2.86 -21.42
C ARG A 388 15.52 1.72 -22.42
N THR A 389 15.60 0.49 -21.92
CA THR A 389 15.80 -0.72 -22.72
C THR A 389 14.50 -1.52 -22.94
N GLY A 390 13.38 -1.09 -22.34
CA GLY A 390 12.05 -1.60 -22.64
C GLY A 390 11.46 -0.74 -23.76
N GLY A 391 11.03 -1.36 -24.86
CA GLY A 391 10.54 -0.62 -26.04
C GLY A 391 9.36 0.31 -25.74
N PHE A 392 8.79 0.92 -26.78
CA PHE A 392 7.75 1.95 -26.62
C PHE A 392 6.56 1.54 -25.72
N PHE A 393 6.15 0.27 -25.77
CA PHE A 393 5.06 -0.31 -24.97
C PHE A 393 5.50 -0.95 -23.64
N GLY A 394 6.78 -0.81 -23.27
CA GLY A 394 7.34 -1.38 -22.06
C GLY A 394 7.51 -2.91 -22.11
N ARG A 395 7.65 -3.51 -20.93
CA ARG A 395 7.96 -4.94 -20.72
C ARG A 395 6.82 -5.74 -20.08
N GLY A 396 5.71 -5.09 -19.76
CA GLY A 396 4.65 -5.67 -18.95
C GLY A 396 4.92 -5.54 -17.45
N LEU A 397 3.84 -5.61 -16.67
CA LEU A 397 3.89 -5.31 -15.23
C LEU A 397 4.59 -6.41 -14.43
N GLU A 398 4.49 -7.66 -14.87
CA GLU A 398 5.15 -8.83 -14.27
C GLU A 398 6.66 -8.69 -14.32
N GLU A 399 7.21 -8.38 -15.51
CA GLU A 399 8.64 -8.17 -15.67
C GLU A 399 9.09 -6.90 -14.95
N ALA A 400 8.30 -5.83 -15.00
CA ALA A 400 8.59 -4.58 -14.30
C ALA A 400 8.67 -4.75 -12.78
N HIS A 401 7.81 -5.59 -12.19
CA HIS A 401 7.74 -5.81 -10.75
C HIS A 401 9.00 -6.47 -10.19
N VAL A 402 9.69 -7.31 -10.98
CA VAL A 402 10.95 -7.96 -10.59
C VAL A 402 12.06 -6.93 -10.30
N PHE A 403 11.99 -5.75 -10.92
CA PHE A 403 12.96 -4.69 -10.71
C PHE A 403 12.76 -3.92 -9.40
N VAL A 404 11.63 -4.09 -8.70
CA VAL A 404 11.32 -3.50 -7.39
C VAL A 404 11.83 -2.05 -7.25
N PRO A 405 11.41 -1.12 -8.15
CA PRO A 405 12.03 0.21 -8.22
C PRO A 405 11.69 1.11 -7.01
N HIS A 406 10.85 0.64 -6.08
CA HIS A 406 10.34 1.43 -4.94
C HIS A 406 9.77 2.80 -5.33
N ASN A 407 9.23 2.91 -6.53
CA ASN A 407 8.62 4.10 -7.09
C ASN A 407 7.53 3.67 -8.10
N THR A 408 6.29 4.08 -7.87
CA THR A 408 5.15 3.67 -8.70
C THR A 408 5.26 4.21 -10.12
N PHE A 409 5.80 5.41 -10.31
CA PHE A 409 5.96 5.99 -11.65
C PHE A 409 6.96 5.20 -12.49
N VAL A 410 8.10 4.87 -11.89
CA VAL A 410 9.15 4.10 -12.56
C VAL A 410 8.67 2.68 -12.85
N LEU A 411 7.94 2.05 -11.92
CA LEU A 411 7.35 0.74 -12.16
C LEU A 411 6.45 0.76 -13.41
N PHE A 412 5.52 1.71 -13.48
CA PHE A 412 4.60 1.80 -14.61
C PHE A 412 5.32 2.20 -15.90
N ALA A 413 6.34 3.05 -15.82
CA ALA A 413 7.19 3.38 -16.97
C ALA A 413 7.91 2.16 -17.53
N ILE A 414 8.46 1.29 -16.68
CA ILE A 414 9.06 0.01 -17.14
C ILE A 414 7.99 -0.89 -17.75
N ALA A 415 6.82 -0.97 -17.11
CA ALA A 415 5.74 -1.87 -17.53
C ALA A 415 5.12 -1.47 -18.87
N PHE A 416 4.84 -0.18 -19.07
CA PHE A 416 4.04 0.33 -20.20
C PHE A 416 4.75 1.40 -21.02
N GLY A 417 6.06 1.57 -20.85
CA GLY A 417 6.86 2.54 -21.59
C GLY A 417 6.42 3.98 -21.30
N HIS A 418 6.33 4.80 -22.35
CA HIS A 418 6.00 6.23 -22.21
C HIS A 418 4.59 6.45 -21.65
N ILE A 419 3.63 5.60 -22.03
CA ILE A 419 2.24 5.64 -21.55
C ILE A 419 2.21 5.36 -20.03
N GLY A 420 3.14 4.54 -19.56
CA GLY A 420 3.31 4.21 -18.15
C GLY A 420 3.53 5.42 -17.23
N TRP A 421 4.13 6.50 -17.72
CA TRP A 421 4.27 7.74 -16.93
C TRP A 421 2.93 8.46 -16.73
N LEU A 422 2.03 8.37 -17.71
CA LEU A 422 0.78 9.11 -17.72
C LEU A 422 -0.26 8.55 -16.76
N VAL A 423 -0.26 7.23 -16.51
CA VAL A 423 -1.23 6.58 -15.61
C VAL A 423 -1.12 7.09 -14.16
N PRO A 424 0.03 6.95 -13.47
CA PRO A 424 0.19 7.45 -12.10
C PRO A 424 0.13 8.98 -12.02
N LEU A 425 0.64 9.70 -13.04
CA LEU A 425 0.57 11.16 -13.07
C LEU A 425 -0.87 11.64 -13.24
N GLY A 426 -1.64 11.05 -14.16
CA GLY A 426 -3.05 11.33 -14.37
C GLY A 426 -3.88 11.03 -13.11
N PHE A 427 -3.57 9.95 -12.40
CA PHE A 427 -4.20 9.64 -11.13
C PHE A 427 -3.94 10.72 -10.06
N LEU A 428 -2.70 11.21 -9.96
CA LEU A 428 -2.37 12.30 -9.04
C LEU A 428 -3.04 13.62 -9.42
N VAL A 429 -2.96 14.01 -10.69
CA VAL A 429 -3.62 15.23 -11.21
C VAL A 429 -5.11 15.16 -10.92
N PHE A 430 -5.74 14.00 -11.13
CA PHE A 430 -7.14 13.78 -10.78
C PHE A 430 -7.39 13.94 -9.28
N ALA A 431 -6.59 13.33 -8.41
CA ALA A 431 -6.74 13.47 -6.97
C ALA A 431 -6.61 14.93 -6.50
N PHE A 432 -5.64 15.69 -7.03
CA PHE A 432 -5.49 17.11 -6.74
C PHE A 432 -6.62 17.98 -7.32
N SER A 433 -7.17 17.62 -8.49
CA SER A 433 -8.30 18.36 -9.08
C SER A 433 -9.57 18.31 -8.23
N LEU A 434 -9.67 17.36 -7.29
CA LEU A 434 -10.78 17.23 -6.36
C LEU A 434 -10.58 18.00 -5.05
N VAL A 435 -9.38 18.54 -4.80
CA VAL A 435 -9.06 19.33 -3.60
C VAL A 435 -9.80 20.67 -3.68
N ARG A 436 -10.65 20.94 -2.69
CA ARG A 436 -11.41 22.20 -2.62
C ARG A 436 -10.81 23.17 -1.60
N ASP A 437 -10.38 22.63 -0.47
CA ASP A 437 -9.85 23.38 0.66
C ASP A 437 -8.47 22.86 1.08
N ALA A 438 -7.74 23.66 1.87
CA ALA A 438 -6.45 23.25 2.44
C ALA A 438 -6.54 21.94 3.24
N GLU A 439 -7.71 21.66 3.81
CA GLU A 439 -7.96 20.43 4.54
C GLU A 439 -8.06 19.18 3.61
N ASP A 440 -8.23 19.30 2.28
CA ASP A 440 -8.31 18.14 1.35
C ASP A 440 -6.93 17.79 0.79
N LEU A 441 -6.01 18.76 0.85
CA LEU A 441 -4.64 18.65 0.38
C LEU A 441 -3.81 17.50 1.00
N PRO A 442 -3.99 17.12 2.30
CA PRO A 442 -3.20 16.04 2.89
C PRO A 442 -3.26 14.74 2.10
N LEU A 443 -4.43 14.36 1.56
CA LEU A 443 -4.56 13.11 0.80
C LEU A 443 -3.74 13.13 -0.49
N GLY A 444 -3.78 14.23 -1.25
CA GLY A 444 -3.00 14.36 -2.49
C GLY A 444 -1.50 14.37 -2.24
N VAL A 445 -1.04 15.05 -1.17
CA VAL A 445 0.37 15.09 -0.79
C VAL A 445 0.85 13.73 -0.27
N ALA A 446 0.07 13.08 0.59
CA ALA A 446 0.37 11.74 1.08
C ALA A 446 0.46 10.75 -0.09
N LEU A 447 -0.52 10.77 -0.99
CA LEU A 447 -0.53 9.91 -2.17
C LEU A 447 0.70 10.13 -3.05
N SER A 448 1.08 11.39 -3.30
CA SER A 448 2.30 11.73 -4.05
C SER A 448 3.54 11.17 -3.38
N GLY A 449 3.69 11.39 -2.07
CA GLY A 449 4.83 10.92 -1.30
C GLY A 449 4.94 9.39 -1.26
N VAL A 450 3.82 8.68 -1.11
CA VAL A 450 3.82 7.20 -1.12
C VAL A 450 4.10 6.68 -2.55
N MET A 451 3.53 7.27 -3.60
CA MET A 451 3.81 6.85 -4.98
C MET A 451 5.26 7.08 -5.40
N LEU A 452 5.94 8.09 -4.84
CA LEU A 452 7.36 8.33 -5.06
C LEU A 452 8.27 7.33 -4.31
N THR A 453 7.76 6.69 -3.26
CA THR A 453 8.57 5.92 -2.31
C THR A 453 8.18 4.44 -2.17
N SER A 454 7.08 4.04 -2.81
CA SER A 454 6.60 2.66 -2.92
C SER A 454 6.08 2.43 -4.35
N HIS A 455 6.05 1.17 -4.75
CA HIS A 455 5.43 0.70 -6.00
C HIS A 455 4.15 -0.11 -5.75
N ASP A 456 3.72 -0.22 -4.48
CA ASP A 456 2.65 -1.13 -4.05
C ASP A 456 1.28 -0.47 -4.02
N VAL A 457 1.21 0.87 -4.10
CA VAL A 457 -0.04 1.64 -3.87
C VAL A 457 -1.16 1.20 -4.80
N LEU A 458 -0.84 0.97 -6.08
CA LEU A 458 -1.81 0.55 -7.08
C LEU A 458 -1.91 -0.98 -7.20
N LEU A 459 -0.97 -1.72 -6.62
CA LEU A 459 -0.95 -3.19 -6.68
C LEU A 459 -1.61 -3.85 -5.46
N THR A 460 -1.71 -3.10 -4.36
CA THR A 460 -2.18 -3.62 -3.07
C THR A 460 -3.52 -2.98 -2.70
N PRO A 461 -4.63 -3.75 -2.68
CA PRO A 461 -5.94 -3.22 -2.33
C PRO A 461 -5.95 -2.53 -0.96
N SER A 462 -5.25 -3.07 0.02
CA SER A 462 -5.18 -2.51 1.38
C SER A 462 -4.57 -1.11 1.46
N LEU A 463 -3.67 -0.74 0.52
CA LEU A 463 -3.13 0.63 0.41
C LEU A 463 -4.05 1.54 -0.41
N PHE A 464 -4.72 1.00 -1.41
CA PHE A 464 -5.56 1.77 -2.32
C PHE A 464 -6.94 2.11 -1.74
N ILE A 465 -7.54 1.22 -0.93
CA ILE A 465 -8.89 1.42 -0.37
C ILE A 465 -9.01 2.73 0.44
N PRO A 466 -8.09 3.11 1.33
CA PRO A 466 -8.12 4.42 1.98
C PRO A 466 -8.15 5.59 1.00
N VAL A 467 -7.34 5.52 -0.05
CA VAL A 467 -7.28 6.55 -1.11
C VAL A 467 -8.60 6.63 -1.85
N ALA A 468 -9.16 5.48 -2.22
CA ALA A 468 -10.45 5.38 -2.87
C ALA A 468 -11.57 5.99 -2.01
N ILE A 469 -11.63 5.67 -0.72
CA ILE A 469 -12.62 6.25 0.21
C ILE A 469 -12.42 7.77 0.33
N GLY A 470 -11.18 8.24 0.44
CA GLY A 470 -10.86 9.66 0.48
C GLY A 470 -11.34 10.41 -0.77
N ILE A 471 -11.02 9.90 -1.96
CA ILE A 471 -11.51 10.41 -3.25
C ILE A 471 -13.04 10.37 -3.32
N GLY A 472 -13.65 9.25 -2.92
CA GLY A 472 -15.09 9.08 -2.86
C GLY A 472 -15.76 10.13 -1.97
N SER A 473 -15.12 10.53 -0.87
CA SER A 473 -15.64 11.58 0.00
C SER A 473 -15.59 12.98 -0.63
N MET A 474 -14.54 13.29 -1.38
CA MET A 474 -14.42 14.56 -2.11
C MET A 474 -15.44 14.66 -3.25
N LEU A 475 -15.76 13.52 -3.88
CA LEU A 475 -16.85 13.40 -4.86
C LEU A 475 -18.24 13.51 -4.21
N ALA A 476 -18.41 12.90 -3.03
CA ALA A 476 -19.66 12.84 -2.30
C ALA A 476 -20.27 14.21 -1.97
N ALA A 477 -19.44 15.24 -1.83
CA ALA A 477 -19.91 16.61 -1.61
C ALA A 477 -20.72 17.18 -2.80
N LYS A 478 -20.92 16.42 -3.89
CA LYS A 478 -21.80 16.74 -5.03
C LYS A 478 -23.05 15.84 -5.11
N THR A 479 -23.23 14.90 -4.18
CA THR A 479 -24.28 13.88 -4.24
C THR A 479 -25.17 13.93 -3.00
N ASN A 480 -26.46 13.60 -3.16
CA ASN A 480 -27.40 13.48 -2.04
C ASN A 480 -27.41 12.03 -1.52
N PRO A 481 -26.84 11.75 -0.32
CA PRO A 481 -26.85 10.41 0.23
C PRO A 481 -28.26 10.03 0.69
N SER A 482 -28.70 8.82 0.34
CA SER A 482 -29.96 8.25 0.81
C SER A 482 -29.74 7.61 2.18
N ARG A 483 -30.39 8.15 3.23
CA ARG A 483 -30.31 7.61 4.58
C ARG A 483 -31.50 6.70 4.87
N SER A 484 -31.29 5.38 4.84
CA SER A 484 -32.28 4.41 5.34
C SER A 484 -31.83 3.80 6.67
N ARG A 485 -32.78 3.55 7.57
CA ARG A 485 -32.52 2.89 8.87
C ARG A 485 -32.03 1.44 8.70
N GLU A 486 -32.47 0.79 7.64
CA GLU A 486 -32.08 -0.58 7.28
C GLU A 486 -30.63 -0.64 6.77
N ALA A 487 -30.20 0.32 5.94
CA ALA A 487 -28.83 0.37 5.46
C ALA A 487 -27.82 0.56 6.59
N TYR A 488 -28.20 1.26 7.65
CA TYR A 488 -27.39 1.34 8.86
C TYR A 488 -27.20 -0.02 9.54
N SER A 489 -28.26 -0.84 9.58
CA SER A 489 -28.18 -2.19 10.13
C SER A 489 -27.29 -3.06 9.26
N SER A 490 -27.44 -3.00 7.93
CA SER A 490 -26.59 -3.71 6.98
C SER A 490 -25.12 -3.28 7.10
N PHE A 491 -24.85 -1.99 7.31
CA PHE A 491 -23.49 -1.48 7.57
C PHE A 491 -22.86 -2.12 8.81
N VAL A 492 -23.61 -2.17 9.92
CA VAL A 492 -23.19 -2.83 11.16
C VAL A 492 -22.94 -4.33 10.94
N PHE A 493 -23.82 -5.02 10.20
CA PHE A 493 -23.60 -6.42 9.83
C PHE A 493 -22.34 -6.60 8.97
N GLY A 494 -22.04 -5.67 8.07
CA GLY A 494 -20.81 -5.68 7.27
C GLY A 494 -19.53 -5.59 8.12
N ILE A 495 -19.53 -4.72 9.15
CA ILE A 495 -18.44 -4.65 10.14
C ILE A 495 -18.30 -5.99 10.86
N GLY A 496 -19.41 -6.51 11.40
CA GLY A 496 -19.42 -7.79 12.11
C GLY A 496 -18.93 -8.96 11.24
N GLY A 497 -19.34 -9.02 9.98
CA GLY A 497 -18.89 -10.04 9.03
C GLY A 497 -17.39 -9.97 8.74
N GLY A 498 -16.83 -8.77 8.56
CA GLY A 498 -15.39 -8.59 8.34
C GLY A 498 -14.54 -9.01 9.56
N VAL A 499 -15.00 -8.67 10.76
CA VAL A 499 -14.35 -9.08 12.02
C VAL A 499 -14.51 -10.59 12.25
N GLY A 500 -15.70 -11.13 11.97
CA GLY A 500 -15.98 -12.57 12.08
C GLY A 500 -15.09 -13.40 11.17
N LEU A 501 -14.83 -12.94 9.94
CA LEU A 501 -13.88 -13.58 9.03
C LEU A 501 -12.46 -13.62 9.61
N PHE A 502 -12.00 -12.50 10.17
CA PHE A 502 -10.69 -12.44 10.83
C PHE A 502 -10.61 -13.33 12.07
N ALA A 503 -11.65 -13.35 12.91
CA ALA A 503 -11.72 -14.20 14.08
C ALA A 503 -11.69 -15.69 13.68
N ALA A 504 -12.47 -16.09 12.66
CA ALA A 504 -12.45 -17.45 12.14
C ALA A 504 -11.06 -17.84 11.61
N ALA A 505 -10.41 -16.97 10.83
CA ALA A 505 -9.04 -17.20 10.35
C ALA A 505 -8.03 -17.29 11.51
N SER A 506 -8.19 -16.47 12.54
CA SER A 506 -7.34 -16.48 13.74
C SER A 506 -7.53 -17.75 14.57
N VAL A 507 -8.75 -18.27 14.68
CA VAL A 507 -9.02 -19.56 15.34
C VAL A 507 -8.38 -20.71 14.56
N VAL A 508 -8.46 -20.68 13.22
CA VAL A 508 -7.77 -21.67 12.38
C VAL A 508 -6.25 -21.61 12.57
N LEU A 509 -5.65 -20.41 12.65
CA LEU A 509 -4.22 -20.22 12.95
C LEU A 509 -3.79 -20.87 14.27
N LEU A 510 -4.63 -20.76 15.30
CA LEU A 510 -4.35 -21.31 16.63
C LEU A 510 -4.48 -22.85 16.67
N ILE A 511 -5.44 -23.41 15.93
CA ILE A 511 -5.73 -24.85 15.92
C ILE A 511 -4.82 -25.62 14.94
N SER A 512 -4.44 -24.99 13.83
CA SER A 512 -3.68 -25.61 12.75
C SER A 512 -2.60 -24.66 12.24
N PRO A 513 -1.55 -24.42 13.04
CA PRO A 513 -0.45 -23.57 12.63
C PRO A 513 0.19 -24.12 11.33
N PRO A 514 0.51 -23.27 10.34
CA PRO A 514 1.28 -23.69 9.19
C PRO A 514 2.62 -24.27 9.64
N THR A 515 3.04 -25.36 8.99
CA THR A 515 4.32 -26.04 9.26
C THR A 515 5.48 -25.06 9.16
N GLY A 516 6.26 -24.90 10.24
CA GLY A 516 7.40 -23.99 10.30
C GLY A 516 7.16 -22.64 10.99
N VAL A 517 5.96 -22.40 11.55
CA VAL A 517 5.68 -21.24 12.39
C VAL A 517 5.26 -21.70 13.78
N ASP A 518 6.09 -21.43 14.80
CA ASP A 518 5.74 -21.62 16.23
C ASP A 518 4.70 -20.57 16.66
N LEU A 519 3.48 -20.77 16.15
CA LEU A 519 2.29 -19.96 16.37
C LEU A 519 1.54 -20.37 17.65
N THR A 520 1.84 -21.55 18.19
CA THR A 520 1.05 -22.25 19.21
C THR A 520 1.07 -21.60 20.60
N ALA A 521 1.88 -20.57 20.84
CA ALA A 521 1.95 -19.91 22.14
C ALA A 521 2.40 -18.44 22.06
N ASN A 522 2.08 -17.70 20.98
CA ASN A 522 2.51 -16.31 20.91
C ASN A 522 1.47 -15.37 21.58
N PRO A 523 1.72 -14.85 22.79
CA PRO A 523 0.83 -13.91 23.49
C PRO A 523 0.43 -12.69 22.64
N LEU A 524 1.25 -12.31 21.66
CA LEU A 524 0.93 -11.26 20.70
C LEU A 524 -0.34 -11.56 19.89
N TYR A 525 -0.54 -12.80 19.43
CA TYR A 525 -1.75 -13.17 18.67
C TYR A 525 -3.02 -13.08 19.53
N PHE A 526 -2.95 -13.50 20.80
CA PHE A 526 -4.08 -13.37 21.74
C PHE A 526 -4.39 -11.91 22.05
N MET A 527 -3.37 -11.09 22.31
CA MET A 527 -3.54 -9.66 22.54
C MET A 527 -4.11 -8.96 21.32
N LEU A 528 -3.65 -9.32 20.12
CA LEU A 528 -4.17 -8.79 18.86
C LEU A 528 -5.64 -9.17 18.67
N LEU A 529 -6.00 -10.45 18.83
CA LEU A 529 -7.38 -10.91 18.72
C LEU A 529 -8.30 -10.19 19.73
N GLY A 530 -7.87 -10.11 21.00
CA GLY A 530 -8.60 -9.37 22.03
C GLY A 530 -8.76 -7.89 21.69
N THR A 531 -7.73 -7.26 21.13
CA THR A 531 -7.76 -5.86 20.67
C THR A 531 -8.75 -5.67 19.52
N VAL A 532 -8.74 -6.57 18.53
CA VAL A 532 -9.67 -6.53 17.38
C VAL A 532 -11.11 -6.72 17.85
N VAL A 533 -11.37 -7.66 18.78
CA VAL A 533 -12.70 -7.87 19.37
C VAL A 533 -13.16 -6.65 20.17
N ALA A 534 -12.30 -6.10 21.03
CA ALA A 534 -12.62 -4.90 21.80
C ALA A 534 -12.91 -3.70 20.90
N TRP A 535 -12.09 -3.49 19.87
CA TRP A 535 -12.29 -2.47 18.84
C TRP A 535 -13.62 -2.67 18.10
N ALA A 536 -13.95 -3.90 17.72
CA ALA A 536 -15.20 -4.22 17.04
C ALA A 536 -16.40 -3.91 17.92
N VAL A 537 -16.39 -4.34 19.19
CA VAL A 537 -17.45 -4.05 20.16
C VAL A 537 -17.62 -2.54 20.36
N ALA A 538 -16.52 -1.80 20.56
CA ALA A 538 -16.56 -0.35 20.72
C ALA A 538 -17.11 0.36 19.47
N THR A 539 -16.65 -0.04 18.28
CA THR A 539 -17.07 0.51 16.99
C THR A 539 -18.56 0.23 16.74
N LEU A 540 -19.01 -1.01 16.98
CA LEU A 540 -20.40 -1.41 16.86
C LEU A 540 -21.29 -0.67 17.87
N TYR A 541 -20.85 -0.53 19.12
CA TYR A 541 -21.57 0.25 20.12
C TYR A 541 -21.73 1.72 19.70
N PHE A 542 -20.66 2.35 19.21
CA PHE A 542 -20.68 3.73 18.75
C PHE A 542 -21.68 3.94 17.60
N PHE A 543 -21.68 3.03 16.62
CA PHE A 543 -22.62 3.11 15.53
C PHE A 543 -24.06 2.79 16.00
N CYS A 544 -24.28 1.72 16.76
CA CYS A 544 -25.60 1.40 17.31
C CYS A 544 -26.18 2.51 18.20
N ARG A 545 -25.34 3.26 18.95
CA ARG A 545 -25.76 4.42 19.73
C ARG A 545 -26.12 5.61 18.84
N SER A 546 -25.30 5.90 17.83
CA SER A 546 -25.58 6.97 16.85
C SER A 546 -26.90 6.74 16.10
N ARG A 547 -27.35 5.49 15.96
CA ARG A 547 -28.67 5.13 15.43
C ARG A 547 -29.83 5.58 16.33
N ARG A 548 -29.64 5.63 17.65
CA ARG A 548 -30.69 5.94 18.64
C ARG A 548 -30.86 7.44 18.89
N SER A 549 -29.81 8.23 18.71
CA SER A 549 -29.83 9.66 19.04
C SER A 549 -30.60 10.55 18.06
N GLY A 550 -30.96 10.04 16.87
CA GLY A 550 -31.47 10.89 15.78
C GLY A 550 -30.42 11.90 15.27
N PRO A 551 -30.62 12.52 14.09
CA PRO A 551 -29.69 13.52 13.58
C PRO A 551 -29.91 14.86 14.30
N GLY A 552 -29.27 15.05 15.45
CA GLY A 552 -29.36 16.29 16.22
C GLY A 552 -28.49 16.40 17.48
N ALA A 553 -27.51 15.50 17.65
CA ALA A 553 -26.54 15.58 18.76
C ALA A 553 -25.11 15.63 18.21
#